data_AF-A0A0J7LDI8-F1
#
_entry.id   AF-A0A0J7LDI8-F1
#
_cell.length_a   1.000
_cell.length_b   1.000
_cell.length_c   1.000
_cell.angle_alpha   90.00
_cell.angle_beta   90.00
_cell.angle_gamma   90.00
#
_symmetry.space_group_name_H-M   'P 1'
#
loop_
_entity.id
_entity.type
_entity.pdbx_description
1 polymer ?
#
loop_
_entity_poly.entity_id
_entity_poly.type
_entity_poly.pdbx_seq_one_letter_code
_entity_poly.pdbx_strand_id
1 'polypeptide(L)'
;MKCILLLFSIVFFSLAKAQVPPPPATANLVQKELINEFIEVSHYKEALINYAKDYISLKRIDYNVDPPKELFTKEQARSIIDQFDFEELRFSLQSALSFIPEKNLRELIKFHKSLGGTLSKDNTILLMSPTIDLNIKNQISYAIENINK
;
A
#
# COMPACT_ATOMS: atom_id res chain seq x y z
N MET A 1 53.50 -14.91 -11.18
CA MET A 1 52.91 -13.55 -11.15
C MET A 1 51.78 -13.32 -12.17
N LYS A 2 51.83 -13.86 -13.41
CA LYS A 2 50.75 -13.69 -14.41
C LYS A 2 49.38 -14.24 -13.99
N CYS A 3 49.30 -15.37 -13.29
CA CYS A 3 48.02 -15.97 -12.88
C CYS A 3 47.31 -15.21 -11.75
N ILE A 4 48.05 -14.49 -10.91
CA ILE A 4 47.48 -13.71 -9.80
C ILE A 4 46.75 -12.46 -10.35
N LEU A 5 47.32 -11.82 -11.37
CA LEU A 5 46.70 -10.68 -12.07
C LEU A 5 45.39 -11.07 -12.78
N LEU A 6 45.31 -12.28 -13.33
CA LEU A 6 44.10 -12.83 -13.95
C LEU A 6 42.99 -13.13 -12.95
N LEU A 7 43.34 -13.62 -11.75
CA LEU A 7 42.36 -13.84 -10.67
C LEU A 7 41.78 -12.51 -10.16
N PHE A 8 42.60 -11.47 -10.04
CA PHE A 8 42.11 -10.14 -9.65
C PHE A 8 41.16 -9.54 -10.69
N SER A 9 41.41 -9.71 -12.00
CA SER A 9 40.52 -9.14 -13.02
C SER A 9 39.14 -9.78 -13.01
N ILE A 10 39.03 -11.09 -12.78
CA ILE A 10 37.75 -11.81 -12.73
C ILE A 10 36.90 -11.34 -11.55
N VAL A 11 37.51 -11.07 -10.39
CA VAL A 11 36.80 -10.57 -9.21
C VAL A 11 36.28 -9.15 -9.44
N PHE A 12 37.09 -8.25 -10.02
CA PHE A 12 36.65 -6.88 -10.31
C PHE A 12 35.53 -6.80 -11.36
N PHE A 13 35.54 -7.65 -12.39
CA PHE A 13 34.45 -7.70 -13.38
C PHE A 13 33.13 -8.25 -12.80
N SER A 14 33.20 -9.10 -11.78
CA SER A 14 31.99 -9.63 -11.11
C SER A 14 31.31 -8.62 -10.19
N LEU A 15 32.08 -7.68 -9.61
CA LEU A 15 31.55 -6.62 -8.73
C LEU A 15 30.95 -5.44 -9.50
N ALA A 16 31.41 -5.17 -10.72
CA ALA A 16 30.92 -4.05 -11.53
C ALA A 16 29.48 -4.21 -12.05
N LYS A 17 28.88 -5.41 -11.93
CA LYS A 17 27.50 -5.69 -12.39
C LYS A 17 26.46 -5.82 -11.26
N ALA A 18 26.83 -5.60 -9.99
CA ALA A 18 25.97 -5.96 -8.86
C ALA A 18 25.12 -4.82 -8.27
N GLN A 19 25.28 -3.56 -8.71
CA GLN A 19 24.44 -2.46 -8.22
C GLN A 19 23.59 -1.89 -9.34
N VAL A 20 22.39 -2.44 -9.47
CA VAL A 20 21.26 -1.65 -9.99
C VAL A 20 21.13 -0.46 -9.05
N PRO A 21 21.10 0.79 -9.55
CA PRO A 21 20.92 1.95 -8.69
C PRO A 21 19.67 1.72 -7.84
N PRO A 22 19.71 2.05 -6.53
CA PRO A 22 18.55 1.90 -5.69
C PRO A 22 17.38 2.62 -6.37
N PRO A 23 16.19 2.00 -6.45
CA PRO A 23 15.03 2.67 -7.01
C PRO A 23 14.90 4.04 -6.30
N PRO A 24 14.65 5.12 -7.05
CA PRO A 24 14.61 6.45 -6.46
C PRO A 24 13.59 6.45 -5.32
N ALA A 25 13.99 7.02 -4.18
CA ALA A 25 13.14 7.12 -2.99
C ALA A 25 11.83 7.89 -3.25
N THR A 26 11.75 8.61 -4.38
CA THR A 26 10.58 9.35 -4.83
C THR A 26 10.29 9.03 -6.30
N ALA A 27 9.02 8.79 -6.62
CA ALA A 27 8.56 8.63 -8.00
C ALA A 27 8.93 9.88 -8.82
N ASN A 28 9.49 9.68 -10.01
CA ASN A 28 9.64 10.77 -10.97
C ASN A 28 8.26 11.24 -11.47
N LEU A 29 8.20 12.38 -12.17
CA LEU A 29 6.93 13.02 -12.57
C LEU A 29 6.03 12.07 -13.38
N VAL A 30 6.60 11.35 -14.35
CA VAL A 30 5.91 10.35 -15.18
C VAL A 30 5.36 9.20 -14.32
N GLN A 31 6.14 8.72 -13.36
CA GLN A 31 5.72 7.64 -12.49
C GLN A 31 4.62 8.09 -11.51
N LYS A 32 4.65 9.33 -11.03
CA LYS A 32 3.56 9.90 -10.21
C LYS A 32 2.25 9.98 -10.98
N GLU A 33 2.30 10.41 -12.25
CA GLU A 33 1.12 10.46 -13.13
C GLU A 33 0.52 9.06 -13.32
N LEU A 34 1.36 8.06 -13.61
CA LEU A 34 0.91 6.68 -13.74
C LEU A 34 0.33 6.12 -12.43
N ILE A 35 0.91 6.45 -11.28
CA ILE A 35 0.38 6.03 -9.98
C ILE A 35 -0.99 6.66 -9.74
N ASN A 36 -1.16 7.94 -10.05
CA ASN A 36 -2.44 8.62 -9.92
C ASN A 36 -3.50 8.00 -10.86
N GLU A 37 -3.13 7.74 -12.12
CA GLU A 37 -4.01 7.05 -13.06
C GLU A 37 -4.39 5.66 -12.54
N PHE A 38 -3.42 4.89 -12.03
CA PHE A 38 -3.69 3.58 -11.42
C PHE A 38 -4.68 3.68 -10.27
N ILE A 39 -4.49 4.63 -9.34
CA ILE A 39 -5.38 4.86 -8.20
C ILE A 39 -6.82 5.15 -8.67
N GLU A 40 -6.96 5.97 -9.72
CA GLU A 40 -8.25 6.33 -10.28
C GLU A 40 -8.93 5.14 -10.97
N VAL A 41 -8.25 4.49 -11.92
CA VAL A 41 -8.85 3.45 -12.76
C VAL A 41 -9.12 2.15 -12.00
N SER A 42 -8.45 1.92 -10.88
CA SER A 42 -8.68 0.75 -10.02
C SER A 42 -9.70 1.01 -8.90
N HIS A 43 -10.32 2.20 -8.87
CA HIS A 43 -11.21 2.64 -7.79
C HIS A 43 -10.55 2.43 -6.41
N TYR A 44 -9.24 2.68 -6.33
CA TYR A 44 -8.40 2.26 -5.21
C TYR A 44 -8.83 2.89 -3.90
N LYS A 45 -9.27 4.15 -3.94
CA LYS A 45 -9.79 4.87 -2.76
C LYS A 45 -10.99 4.16 -2.13
N GLU A 46 -11.94 3.72 -2.96
CA GLU A 46 -13.11 3.00 -2.48
C GLU A 46 -12.71 1.64 -1.88
N ALA A 47 -11.80 0.92 -2.56
CA ALA A 47 -11.29 -0.35 -2.05
C ALA A 47 -10.55 -0.20 -0.71
N LEU A 48 -9.76 0.87 -0.54
CA LEU A 48 -9.11 1.19 0.73
C LEU A 48 -10.13 1.50 1.84
N ILE A 49 -11.20 2.23 1.52
CA ILE A 49 -12.26 2.54 2.48
C ILE A 49 -12.98 1.25 2.91
N ASN A 50 -13.24 0.34 1.97
CA ASN A 50 -13.88 -0.94 2.28
C ASN A 50 -12.97 -1.85 3.11
N TYR A 51 -11.67 -1.88 2.80
CA TYR A 51 -10.66 -2.50 3.66
C TYR A 51 -10.66 -1.94 5.09
N ALA A 52 -10.71 -0.60 5.23
CA ALA A 52 -10.76 0.06 6.52
C ALA A 52 -12.03 -0.30 7.31
N LYS A 53 -13.19 -0.37 6.65
CA LYS A 53 -14.46 -0.78 7.28
C LYS A 53 -14.37 -2.19 7.86
N ASP A 54 -13.84 -3.12 7.08
CA ASP A 54 -13.67 -4.52 7.51
C ASP A 54 -12.70 -4.61 8.69
N TYR A 55 -11.57 -3.91 8.62
CA TYR A 55 -10.58 -3.89 9.69
C TYR A 55 -11.14 -3.28 10.99
N ILE A 56 -11.89 -2.18 10.91
CA ILE A 56 -12.52 -1.56 12.08
C ILE A 56 -13.58 -2.49 12.68
N SER A 57 -14.38 -3.15 11.85
CA SER A 57 -15.36 -4.13 12.31
C SER A 57 -14.70 -5.25 13.11
N LEU A 58 -13.55 -5.74 12.67
CA LEU A 58 -12.75 -6.73 13.39
C LEU A 58 -12.18 -6.18 14.70
N LYS A 59 -11.76 -4.92 14.74
CA LYS A 59 -11.23 -4.26 15.93
C LYS A 59 -12.28 -3.84 16.95
N ARG A 60 -13.56 -3.88 16.59
CA ARG A 60 -14.67 -3.50 17.47
C ARG A 60 -14.85 -4.44 18.66
N ILE A 61 -14.47 -5.71 18.53
CA ILE A 61 -14.69 -6.74 19.55
C ILE A 61 -13.32 -7.26 20.02
N ASP A 62 -13.12 -7.26 21.34
CA ASP A 62 -12.03 -7.98 21.98
C ASP A 62 -12.43 -9.44 22.21
N TYR A 63 -11.84 -10.32 21.43
CA TYR A 63 -12.01 -11.77 21.54
C TYR A 63 -11.03 -12.43 22.53
N ASN A 64 -10.15 -11.66 23.17
CA ASN A 64 -9.21 -12.19 24.16
C ASN A 64 -9.82 -12.32 25.57
N VAL A 65 -11.10 -11.96 25.72
CA VAL A 65 -11.87 -12.04 26.98
C VAL A 65 -13.13 -12.88 26.77
N ASP A 66 -13.61 -13.53 27.83
CA ASP A 66 -14.83 -14.35 27.82
C ASP A 66 -15.88 -13.78 28.81
N PRO A 67 -17.06 -13.32 28.35
CA PRO A 67 -17.48 -13.25 26.95
C PRO A 67 -16.74 -12.15 26.17
N PRO A 68 -16.66 -12.24 24.83
CA PRO A 68 -16.08 -11.19 24.00
C PRO A 68 -16.68 -9.82 24.31
N LYS A 69 -15.83 -8.81 24.38
CA LYS A 69 -16.21 -7.46 24.82
C LYS A 69 -16.22 -6.49 23.66
N GLU A 70 -17.29 -5.72 23.52
CA GLU A 70 -17.32 -4.60 22.59
C GLU A 70 -16.43 -3.46 23.10
N LEU A 71 -15.45 -3.05 22.30
CA LEU A 71 -14.49 -1.98 22.61
C LEU A 71 -15.02 -0.60 22.23
N PHE A 72 -15.81 -0.51 21.16
CA PHE A 72 -16.48 0.71 20.71
C PHE A 72 -17.74 0.35 19.91
N THR A 73 -18.67 1.28 19.83
CA THR A 73 -19.98 1.12 19.18
C THR A 73 -19.89 1.11 17.65
N LYS A 74 -20.97 0.67 16.99
CA LYS A 74 -21.09 0.79 15.52
C LYS A 74 -21.10 2.25 15.06
N GLU A 75 -21.67 3.14 15.87
CA GLU A 75 -21.72 4.57 15.63
C GLU A 75 -20.32 5.18 15.69
N GLN A 76 -19.52 4.78 16.68
CA GLN A 76 -18.10 5.17 16.77
C GLN A 76 -17.30 4.60 15.59
N ALA A 77 -17.52 3.34 15.21
CA ALA A 77 -16.89 2.73 14.03
C ALA A 77 -17.18 3.53 12.74
N ARG A 78 -18.44 3.98 12.57
CA ARG A 78 -18.84 4.82 11.44
C ARG A 78 -18.16 6.18 11.48
N SER A 79 -18.08 6.81 12.66
CA SER A 79 -17.38 8.08 12.84
C SER A 79 -15.90 8.00 12.43
N ILE A 80 -15.21 6.89 12.70
CA ILE A 80 -13.81 6.70 12.28
C ILE A 80 -13.70 6.66 10.76
N ILE A 81 -14.60 5.93 10.09
CA ILE A 81 -14.63 5.85 8.63
C ILE A 81 -14.96 7.21 7.99
N ASP A 82 -15.90 7.96 8.58
CA ASP A 82 -16.28 9.28 8.08
C ASP A 82 -15.14 10.30 8.24
N GLN A 83 -14.21 10.07 9.16
CA GLN A 83 -12.98 10.86 9.36
C GLN A 83 -11.77 10.32 8.58
N PHE A 84 -11.92 9.25 7.80
CA PHE A 84 -10.81 8.65 7.07
C PHE A 84 -10.29 9.59 5.97
N ASP A 85 -9.09 10.14 6.17
CA ASP A 85 -8.45 11.02 5.21
C ASP A 85 -7.57 10.22 4.24
N PHE A 86 -8.06 10.05 3.02
CA PHE A 86 -7.31 9.41 1.93
C PHE A 86 -6.12 10.26 1.47
N GLU A 87 -6.19 11.59 1.55
CA GLU A 87 -5.12 12.46 1.09
C GLU A 87 -3.90 12.38 2.01
N GLU A 88 -4.09 12.18 3.32
CA GLU A 88 -2.98 11.85 4.24
C GLU A 88 -2.21 10.59 3.82
N LEU A 89 -2.92 9.60 3.26
CA LEU A 89 -2.31 8.36 2.77
C LEU A 89 -1.71 8.51 1.38
N ARG A 90 -2.04 9.57 0.63
CA ARG A 90 -1.63 9.72 -0.77
C ARG A 90 -0.12 9.73 -0.95
N PHE A 91 0.61 10.39 -0.06
CA PHE A 91 2.08 10.39 -0.10
C PHE A 91 2.63 8.97 0.13
N SER A 92 2.09 8.27 1.11
CA SER A 92 2.45 6.88 1.41
C SER A 92 2.11 5.93 0.27
N LEU A 93 0.99 6.12 -0.41
CA LEU A 93 0.61 5.39 -1.62
C LEU A 93 1.60 5.64 -2.75
N GLN A 94 1.93 6.90 -3.03
CA GLN A 94 2.89 7.26 -4.07
C GLN A 94 4.28 6.66 -3.80
N SER A 95 4.73 6.70 -2.54
CA SER A 95 5.99 6.09 -2.11
C SER A 95 5.95 4.56 -2.24
N ALA A 96 4.88 3.91 -1.79
CA ALA A 96 4.76 2.45 -1.88
C ALA A 96 4.66 1.94 -3.32
N LEU A 97 3.94 2.67 -4.19
CA LEU A 97 3.70 2.28 -5.58
C LEU A 97 4.85 2.68 -6.50
N SER A 98 5.77 3.57 -6.09
CA SER A 98 6.97 3.93 -6.87
C SER A 98 7.95 2.76 -7.04
N PHE A 99 7.85 1.74 -6.19
CA PHE A 99 8.63 0.52 -6.33
C PHE A 99 8.11 -0.39 -7.46
N ILE A 100 6.93 -0.12 -8.02
CA ILE A 100 6.41 -0.85 -9.19
C ILE A 100 7.10 -0.29 -10.45
N PRO A 101 7.78 -1.13 -11.24
CA PRO A 101 8.38 -0.69 -12.50
C PRO A 101 7.34 -0.09 -13.44
N GLU A 102 7.70 0.97 -14.17
CA GLU A 102 6.79 1.69 -15.06
C GLU A 102 6.00 0.76 -16.00
N LYS A 103 6.70 -0.18 -16.64
CA LYS A 103 6.08 -1.18 -17.52
C LYS A 103 4.96 -1.95 -16.82
N ASN A 104 5.20 -2.38 -15.58
CA ASN A 104 4.22 -3.15 -14.82
C ASN A 104 3.05 -2.27 -14.39
N LEU A 105 3.30 -1.01 -14.04
CA LEU A 105 2.24 -0.06 -13.68
C LEU A 105 1.31 0.22 -14.87
N ARG A 106 1.85 0.34 -16.09
CA ARG A 106 1.06 0.46 -17.32
C ARG A 106 0.18 -0.77 -17.58
N GLU A 107 0.72 -1.98 -17.39
CA GLU A 107 -0.06 -3.21 -17.52
C GLU A 107 -1.15 -3.32 -16.45
N LEU A 108 -0.88 -2.91 -15.21
CA LEU A 108 -1.88 -2.84 -14.15
C LEU A 108 -3.02 -1.87 -14.49
N ILE A 109 -2.71 -0.69 -15.02
CA ILE A 109 -3.71 0.29 -15.48
C ILE A 109 -4.59 -0.33 -16.57
N LYS A 110 -3.97 -0.95 -17.58
CA LYS A 110 -4.68 -1.61 -18.69
C LYS A 110 -5.59 -2.72 -18.19
N PHE A 111 -5.11 -3.55 -17.26
CA PHE A 111 -5.88 -4.62 -16.63
C PHE A 111 -7.11 -4.08 -15.92
N HIS A 112 -6.97 -3.08 -15.05
CA HIS A 112 -8.12 -2.51 -14.33
C HIS A 112 -9.12 -1.86 -15.28
N LYS A 113 -8.66 -1.10 -16.29
CA LYS A 113 -9.55 -0.54 -17.32
C LYS A 113 -10.34 -1.62 -18.05
N SER A 114 -9.74 -2.77 -18.38
CA SER A 114 -10.44 -3.87 -19.07
C SER A 114 -11.55 -4.53 -18.23
N LEU A 115 -11.52 -4.37 -16.91
CA LEU A 115 -12.49 -4.92 -15.97
C LEU A 115 -13.52 -3.89 -15.49
N GLY A 116 -13.45 -2.64 -15.97
CA GLY A 116 -14.27 -1.55 -15.43
C GLY A 116 -13.84 -1.07 -14.04
N GLY A 117 -12.61 -1.36 -13.65
CA GLY A 117 -11.94 -0.85 -12.45
C GLY A 117 -12.04 -1.72 -11.20
N THR A 118 -13.13 -2.46 -11.01
CA THR A 118 -13.35 -3.28 -9.80
C THR A 118 -12.96 -4.74 -9.99
N LEU A 119 -12.33 -5.35 -8.98
CA LEU A 119 -11.95 -6.78 -9.01
C LEU A 119 -12.96 -7.72 -8.34
N SER A 120 -13.95 -7.17 -7.64
CA SER A 120 -14.95 -7.91 -6.87
C SER A 120 -16.23 -7.09 -6.75
N LYS A 121 -17.35 -7.75 -6.41
CA LYS A 121 -18.69 -7.15 -6.36
C LYS A 121 -18.78 -5.91 -5.47
N ASP A 122 -18.04 -5.89 -4.36
CA ASP A 122 -18.04 -4.80 -3.37
C ASP A 122 -16.69 -4.08 -3.29
N ASN A 123 -15.85 -4.23 -4.33
CA ASN A 123 -14.52 -3.62 -4.42
C ASN A 123 -13.62 -3.89 -3.18
N THR A 124 -13.63 -5.12 -2.66
CA THR A 124 -12.87 -5.53 -1.46
C THR A 124 -11.51 -6.16 -1.79
N ILE A 125 -11.25 -6.43 -3.07
CA ILE A 125 -9.96 -6.95 -3.56
C ILE A 125 -9.15 -5.80 -4.14
N LEU A 126 -7.92 -5.64 -3.65
CA LEU A 126 -6.99 -4.59 -4.06
C LEU A 126 -5.54 -5.04 -3.98
N LEU A 127 -4.67 -4.38 -4.76
CA LEU A 127 -3.23 -4.56 -4.67
C LEU A 127 -2.70 -3.81 -3.44
N MET A 128 -2.23 -4.53 -2.43
CA MET A 128 -1.78 -3.95 -1.16
C MET A 128 -0.29 -4.24 -0.94
N SER A 129 0.48 -3.23 -0.53
CA SER A 129 1.84 -3.44 0.00
C SER A 129 1.83 -3.40 1.55
N PRO A 130 2.81 -4.01 2.23
CA PRO A 130 2.91 -3.94 3.69
C PRO A 130 2.94 -2.50 4.23
N THR A 131 3.54 -1.56 3.49
CA THR A 131 3.59 -0.14 3.87
C THR A 131 2.21 0.50 3.84
N ILE A 132 1.41 0.22 2.80
CA ILE A 132 0.06 0.78 2.68
C ILE A 132 -0.83 0.20 3.79
N ASP A 133 -0.75 -1.11 4.00
CA ASP A 133 -1.46 -1.82 5.06
C ASP A 133 -1.18 -1.22 6.44
N LEU A 134 0.11 -1.08 6.79
CA LEU A 134 0.53 -0.56 8.07
C LEU A 134 0.06 0.89 8.28
N ASN A 135 0.17 1.75 7.26
CA ASN A 135 -0.22 3.16 7.39
C ASN A 135 -1.71 3.34 7.64
N ILE A 136 -2.55 2.56 6.95
CA ILE A 136 -4.00 2.58 7.18
C ILE A 136 -4.33 2.08 8.59
N LYS A 137 -3.71 0.96 9.01
CA LYS A 137 -3.91 0.43 10.36
C LYS A 137 -3.48 1.41 11.44
N ASN A 138 -2.41 2.17 11.22
CA ASN A 138 -1.93 3.19 12.15
C ASN A 138 -2.92 4.38 12.24
N GLN A 139 -3.40 4.88 11.10
CA GLN A 139 -4.40 5.96 11.07
C GLN A 139 -5.68 5.54 11.82
N ILE A 140 -6.15 4.32 11.56
CA ILE A 140 -7.31 3.74 12.25
C ILE A 140 -7.04 3.56 13.75
N SER A 141 -5.88 3.05 14.14
CA SER A 141 -5.54 2.82 15.56
C SER A 141 -5.49 4.13 16.32
N TYR A 142 -4.92 5.18 15.72
CA TYR A 142 -4.91 6.54 16.28
C TYR A 142 -6.33 7.09 16.46
N ALA A 143 -7.21 6.89 15.46
CA ALA A 143 -8.61 7.30 15.57
C ALA A 143 -9.35 6.54 16.69
N ILE A 144 -9.13 5.23 16.83
CA ILE A 144 -9.71 4.41 17.92
C ILE A 144 -9.22 4.91 19.28
N GLU A 145 -7.94 5.24 19.44
CA GLU A 145 -7.39 5.76 20.69
C GLU A 145 -8.03 7.10 21.09
N ASN A 146 -8.34 7.95 20.12
CA ASN A 146 -8.96 9.26 20.37
C ASN A 146 -10.47 9.20 20.63
N ILE A 147 -11.15 8.10 20.34
CA ILE A 147 -12.55 7.88 20.76
C ILE A 147 -12.66 7.70 22.27
N ASN A 148 -11.61 7.17 22.91
CA ASN A 148 -11.59 6.80 24.32
C ASN A 148 -10.98 7.88 25.23
N LYS A 149 -10.59 9.03 24.69
CA LYS A 149 -10.11 10.21 25.42
C LYS A 149 -11.23 11.22 25.61
#